data_AF-U9TWR5-F1
#
_entry.id   AF-U9TWR5-F1
#
_cell.length_a   1.000
_cell.length_b   1.000
_cell.length_c   1.000
_cell.angle_alpha   90.00
_cell.angle_beta   90.00
_cell.angle_gamma   90.00
#
_symmetry.space_group_name_H-M   'P 1'
#
loop_
_entity.id
_entity.type
_entity.pdbx_description
1 polymer ?
#
loop_
_entity_poly.entity_id
_entity_poly.type
_entity_poly.pdbx_seq_one_letter_code
_entity_poly.pdbx_strand_id
1 'polypeptide(L)'
;SPWVDLTVSTPSILDDECADYIPNVTRGTAAFYAESQASKEFKKKDAAFAAKIKNQNIGPKIWHDSFDRPEGRLQLYVNNKGLAIPYVSPMLAESLGNLPPLLLVAGNEERLRDETIYLAHRSAEPAKYKGPSYNAGKFEKSPFQTPTNTTFEIYEEMPHDFQFVDYACTKMSYERMSEFVNRVTNILNEPLPPSSYNYINIKGELSPLKERHKKVLNWENIGIVPSSAA
;
A
#
# COMPACT_ATOMS: atom_id res chain seq x y z
N SER A 1 -5.37 6.81 3.61
CA SER A 1 -5.04 5.96 2.43
C SER A 1 -5.05 4.49 2.78
N PRO A 2 -5.11 3.56 1.82
CA PRO A 2 -5.05 2.14 2.15
C PRO A 2 -3.61 1.73 2.49
N TRP A 3 -3.43 1.01 3.59
CA TRP A 3 -2.13 0.41 3.95
C TRP A 3 -1.97 -0.93 3.23
N VAL A 4 -1.30 -0.92 2.07
CA VAL A 4 -1.29 -2.05 1.11
C VAL A 4 0.07 -2.73 0.96
N ASP A 5 1.13 -2.06 1.38
CA ASP A 5 2.48 -2.56 1.53
C ASP A 5 2.87 -2.60 3.01
N LEU A 6 2.64 -3.75 3.62
CA LEU A 6 3.00 -3.96 5.02
C LEU A 6 4.47 -4.25 5.23
N THR A 7 5.26 -4.34 4.15
CA THR A 7 6.73 -4.42 4.22
C THR A 7 7.38 -3.06 4.48
N VAL A 8 6.56 -1.98 4.48
CA VAL A 8 6.96 -0.60 4.74
C VAL A 8 8.12 -0.15 3.84
N SER A 9 8.08 -0.57 2.58
CA SER A 9 9.23 -0.49 1.67
C SER A 9 9.30 0.79 0.85
N THR A 10 8.26 1.63 0.86
CA THR A 10 8.18 2.82 0.01
C THR A 10 8.93 4.02 0.59
N PRO A 11 9.43 4.96 -0.26
CA PRO A 11 10.24 6.08 0.20
C PRO A 11 9.54 7.01 1.21
N SER A 12 8.25 7.30 1.04
CA SER A 12 7.51 8.15 1.99
C SER A 12 7.43 7.59 3.41
N ILE A 13 7.61 6.27 3.61
CA ILE A 13 7.77 5.70 4.95
C ILE A 13 9.07 6.17 5.61
N LEU A 14 10.14 6.25 4.81
CA LEU A 14 11.50 6.55 5.25
C LEU A 14 11.75 8.06 5.36
N ASP A 15 10.76 8.87 4.98
CA ASP A 15 10.86 10.32 4.98
C ASP A 15 10.68 10.89 6.40
N ASP A 16 11.77 11.36 6.99
CA ASP A 16 11.79 12.00 8.31
C ASP A 16 11.13 13.39 8.30
N GLU A 17 10.98 14.03 7.14
CA GLU A 17 10.34 15.35 6.99
C GLU A 17 8.83 15.26 6.76
N CYS A 18 8.27 14.05 6.69
CA CYS A 18 6.84 13.83 6.51
C CYS A 18 6.02 14.39 7.68
N ALA A 19 5.09 15.31 7.38
CA ALA A 19 4.25 15.99 8.36
C ALA A 19 3.05 15.15 8.89
N ASP A 20 3.03 13.85 8.59
CA ASP A 20 2.00 12.93 9.03
C ASP A 20 2.11 12.61 10.53
N TYR A 21 0.96 12.35 11.18
CA TYR A 21 0.94 11.89 12.56
C TYR A 21 1.29 10.41 12.70
N ILE A 22 1.22 9.62 11.62
CA ILE A 22 1.79 8.27 11.63
C ILE A 22 3.29 8.43 11.89
N PRO A 23 3.85 7.83 12.96
CA PRO A 23 5.27 7.95 13.26
C PRO A 23 6.12 7.28 12.16
N ASN A 24 7.42 7.58 12.11
CA ASN A 24 8.33 6.86 11.23
C ASN A 24 8.31 5.34 11.57
N VAL A 25 7.74 4.53 10.68
CA VAL A 25 7.53 3.08 10.85
C VAL A 25 8.64 2.22 10.26
N THR A 26 9.83 2.76 10.01
CA THR A 26 10.97 2.03 9.41
C THR A 26 11.32 0.75 10.17
N ARG A 27 11.14 0.73 11.50
CA ARG A 27 11.38 -0.47 12.32
C ARG A 27 10.22 -1.46 12.32
N GLY A 28 9.11 -1.12 11.68
CA GLY A 28 7.82 -1.81 11.73
C GLY A 28 6.92 -1.28 12.83
N THR A 29 5.61 -1.42 12.64
CA THR A 29 4.59 -0.99 13.60
C THR A 29 4.69 -1.72 14.93
N ALA A 30 5.13 -2.98 14.91
CA ALA A 30 5.26 -3.79 16.12
C ALA A 30 6.29 -3.20 17.11
N ALA A 31 7.24 -2.39 16.63
CA ALA A 31 8.26 -1.76 17.46
C ALA A 31 7.70 -0.64 18.37
N PHE A 32 6.53 -0.08 18.06
CA PHE A 32 5.93 0.99 18.87
C PHE A 32 5.24 0.50 20.14
N TYR A 33 4.97 -0.80 20.23
CA TYR A 33 4.16 -1.34 21.31
C TYR A 33 5.05 -2.02 22.35
N ALA A 34 4.83 -1.65 23.61
CA ALA A 34 5.43 -2.36 24.74
C ALA A 34 5.02 -3.84 24.73
N GLU A 35 5.89 -4.69 25.25
CA GLU A 35 5.60 -6.12 25.32
C GLU A 35 4.46 -6.40 26.31
N SER A 36 3.35 -6.95 25.81
CA SER A 36 2.22 -7.42 26.60
C SER A 36 2.19 -8.94 26.71
N GLN A 37 1.36 -9.48 27.61
CA GLN A 37 1.12 -10.93 27.70
C GLN A 37 0.61 -11.52 26.36
N ALA A 38 -0.31 -10.81 25.69
CA ALA A 38 -0.79 -11.20 24.37
C ALA A 38 0.33 -11.22 23.32
N SER A 39 1.24 -10.23 23.35
CA SER A 39 2.41 -10.20 22.46
C SER A 39 3.36 -11.37 22.72
N LYS A 40 3.62 -11.73 24.00
CA LYS A 40 4.43 -12.89 24.37
C LYS A 40 3.81 -14.20 23.87
N GLU A 41 2.51 -14.39 24.08
CA GLU A 41 1.80 -15.57 23.60
C GLU A 41 1.80 -15.68 22.08
N PHE A 42 1.60 -14.56 21.39
CA PHE A 42 1.71 -14.51 19.93
C PHE A 42 3.12 -14.92 19.48
N LYS A 43 4.19 -14.32 20.03
CA LYS A 43 5.58 -14.67 19.69
C LYS A 43 5.86 -16.15 19.89
N LYS A 44 5.36 -16.75 20.98
CA LYS A 44 5.48 -18.19 21.25
C LYS A 44 4.77 -19.03 20.19
N LYS A 45 3.53 -18.67 19.83
CA LYS A 45 2.75 -19.36 18.79
C LYS A 45 3.40 -19.22 17.41
N ASP A 46 3.89 -18.04 17.07
CA ASP A 46 4.59 -17.76 15.81
C ASP A 46 5.88 -18.57 15.69
N ALA A 47 6.71 -18.62 16.74
CA ALA A 47 7.93 -19.44 16.74
C ALA A 47 7.62 -20.93 16.53
N ALA A 48 6.59 -21.46 17.20
CA ALA A 48 6.15 -22.84 17.02
C ALA A 48 5.63 -23.09 15.60
N PHE A 49 4.87 -22.15 15.03
CA PHE A 49 4.36 -22.23 13.68
C PHE A 49 5.49 -22.16 12.62
N ALA A 50 6.45 -21.27 12.79
CA ALA A 50 7.61 -21.16 11.91
C ALA A 50 8.47 -22.44 11.92
N ALA A 51 8.64 -23.08 13.08
CA ALA A 51 9.31 -24.38 13.18
C ALA A 51 8.54 -25.48 12.44
N LYS A 52 7.21 -25.48 12.56
CA LYS A 52 6.34 -26.41 11.81
C LYS A 52 6.47 -26.22 10.30
N ILE A 53 6.48 -24.97 9.81
CA ILE A 53 6.66 -24.67 8.38
C ILE A 53 7.98 -25.21 7.85
N LYS A 54 9.09 -24.99 8.58
CA LYS A 54 10.42 -25.49 8.19
C LYS A 54 10.43 -27.01 8.00
N ASN A 55 9.68 -27.73 8.82
CA ASN A 55 9.62 -29.19 8.78
C ASN A 55 8.66 -29.74 7.70
N GLN A 56 7.73 -28.92 7.20
CA GLN A 56 6.67 -29.36 6.29
C GLN A 56 7.01 -29.25 4.80
N ASN A 57 8.21 -28.80 4.43
CA ASN A 57 8.68 -28.65 3.04
C ASN A 57 7.64 -27.96 2.14
N ILE A 58 7.09 -26.83 2.63
CA ILE A 58 5.93 -26.15 2.05
C ILE A 58 6.36 -25.36 0.80
N GLY A 59 6.44 -26.04 -0.34
CA GLY A 59 6.59 -25.43 -1.66
C GLY A 59 7.82 -24.51 -1.84
N PRO A 60 7.90 -23.77 -2.95
CA PRO A 60 8.95 -22.79 -3.16
C PRO A 60 8.81 -21.61 -2.20
N LYS A 61 9.93 -21.06 -1.75
CA LYS A 61 9.98 -19.83 -0.95
C LYS A 61 9.28 -18.70 -1.70
N ILE A 62 8.30 -18.05 -1.06
CA ILE A 62 7.51 -16.96 -1.64
C ILE A 62 7.86 -15.56 -1.10
N TRP A 63 8.75 -15.48 -0.12
CA TRP A 63 9.16 -14.23 0.55
C TRP A 63 10.62 -13.88 0.24
N HIS A 64 10.96 -12.60 0.34
CA HIS A 64 12.33 -12.10 0.22
C HIS A 64 13.16 -12.35 1.49
N ASP A 65 14.48 -12.42 1.37
CA ASP A 65 15.40 -12.64 2.50
C ASP A 65 15.32 -11.54 3.55
N SER A 66 14.96 -10.31 3.17
CA SER A 66 14.78 -9.19 4.11
C SER A 66 13.65 -9.39 5.12
N PHE A 67 12.83 -10.44 4.98
CA PHE A 67 11.76 -10.75 5.93
C PHE A 67 12.30 -11.54 7.12
N ASP A 68 13.47 -12.16 6.99
CA ASP A 68 14.18 -12.84 8.07
C ASP A 68 14.89 -11.80 8.96
N ARG A 69 14.10 -11.16 9.83
CA ARG A 69 14.55 -10.08 10.74
C ARG A 69 14.79 -10.58 12.17
N PRO A 70 16.05 -10.76 12.61
CA PRO A 70 16.34 -11.17 13.99
C PRO A 70 15.95 -10.13 15.05
N GLU A 71 15.91 -8.84 14.68
CA GLU A 71 15.55 -7.72 15.53
C GLU A 71 14.05 -7.70 15.92
N GLY A 72 13.22 -8.46 15.21
CA GLY A 72 11.83 -8.67 15.58
C GLY A 72 10.83 -8.62 14.42
N ARG A 73 9.56 -8.51 14.81
CA ARG A 73 8.44 -8.47 13.86
C ARG A 73 8.27 -7.07 13.29
N LEU A 74 7.84 -7.01 12.03
CA LEU A 74 7.50 -5.76 11.38
C LEU A 74 6.06 -5.33 11.73
N GLN A 75 5.12 -6.28 11.76
CA GLN A 75 3.69 -6.03 11.98
C GLN A 75 3.16 -6.83 13.19
N LEU A 76 2.11 -6.32 13.84
CA LEU A 76 1.50 -6.99 15.00
C LEU A 76 0.63 -8.19 14.65
N TYR A 77 -0.10 -8.12 13.53
CA TYR A 77 -1.16 -9.06 13.16
C TYR A 77 -0.68 -10.21 12.28
N VAL A 78 0.57 -10.18 11.80
CA VAL A 78 1.15 -11.24 10.98
C VAL A 78 2.64 -11.42 11.29
N ASN A 79 3.15 -12.62 11.08
CA ASN A 79 4.59 -12.86 11.13
C ASN A 79 5.28 -12.35 9.85
N ASN A 80 6.58 -12.09 9.92
CA ASN A 80 7.27 -11.44 8.78
C ASN A 80 7.14 -12.24 7.48
N LYS A 81 7.20 -13.58 7.54
CA LYS A 81 7.04 -14.43 6.34
C LYS A 81 5.64 -14.35 5.73
N GLY A 82 4.62 -14.12 6.55
CA GLY A 82 3.24 -13.95 6.11
C GLY A 82 3.00 -12.61 5.40
N LEU A 83 3.91 -11.64 5.51
CA LEU A 83 3.82 -10.38 4.76
C LEU A 83 3.81 -10.62 3.24
N ALA A 84 4.44 -11.69 2.77
CA ALA A 84 4.52 -12.04 1.35
C ALA A 84 3.19 -12.54 0.76
N ILE A 85 2.21 -12.83 1.61
CA ILE A 85 0.89 -13.29 1.19
C ILE A 85 0.15 -12.08 0.62
N PRO A 86 -0.34 -12.10 -0.64
CA PRO A 86 -1.04 -10.96 -1.23
C PRO A 86 -2.31 -10.53 -0.47
N TYR A 87 -2.98 -11.44 0.23
CA TYR A 87 -4.12 -11.08 1.11
C TYR A 87 -3.71 -10.33 2.38
N VAL A 88 -2.42 -10.37 2.73
CA VAL A 88 -1.84 -9.63 3.84
C VAL A 88 -1.30 -8.30 3.32
N SER A 89 -0.41 -8.35 2.31
CA SER A 89 0.12 -7.16 1.64
C SER A 89 -0.35 -7.13 0.18
N PRO A 90 -1.49 -6.50 -0.15
CA PRO A 90 -2.02 -6.43 -1.51
C PRO A 90 -1.03 -5.92 -2.55
N MET A 91 -0.12 -5.03 -2.16
CA MET A 91 0.96 -4.56 -3.01
C MET A 91 1.88 -5.69 -3.51
N LEU A 92 1.89 -6.87 -2.88
CA LEU A 92 2.73 -7.98 -3.31
C LEU A 92 2.02 -8.97 -4.25
N ALA A 93 0.76 -8.69 -4.61
CA ALA A 93 0.04 -9.46 -5.63
C ALA A 93 0.82 -9.48 -6.96
N GLU A 94 0.76 -10.62 -7.66
CA GLU A 94 1.38 -10.77 -8.99
C GLU A 94 0.78 -9.81 -10.03
N SER A 95 -0.50 -9.44 -9.86
CA SER A 95 -1.20 -8.45 -10.66
C SER A 95 -2.28 -7.74 -9.83
N LEU A 96 -2.58 -6.50 -10.23
CA LEU A 96 -3.68 -5.69 -9.71
C LEU A 96 -4.65 -5.28 -10.83
N GLY A 97 -4.63 -6.03 -11.93
CA GLY A 97 -5.60 -5.93 -13.02
C GLY A 97 -6.94 -6.59 -12.69
N ASN A 98 -7.93 -6.38 -13.56
CA ASN A 98 -9.28 -6.95 -13.47
C ASN A 98 -10.03 -6.66 -12.16
N LEU A 99 -9.60 -5.68 -11.37
CA LEU A 99 -10.33 -5.26 -10.18
C LEU A 99 -11.58 -4.47 -10.61
N PRO A 100 -12.59 -4.36 -9.73
CA PRO A 100 -13.64 -3.36 -9.88
C PRO A 100 -13.04 -1.96 -10.01
N PRO A 101 -13.80 -0.97 -10.54
CA PRO A 101 -13.35 0.42 -10.57
C PRO A 101 -12.87 0.88 -9.19
N LEU A 102 -11.75 1.59 -9.15
CA LEU A 102 -11.11 2.04 -7.92
C LEU A 102 -11.13 3.56 -7.81
N LEU A 103 -11.51 4.06 -6.62
CA LEU A 103 -11.15 5.39 -6.15
C LEU A 103 -10.10 5.22 -5.06
N LEU A 104 -8.89 5.72 -5.31
CA LEU A 104 -7.78 5.71 -4.38
C LEU A 104 -7.51 7.14 -3.92
N VAL A 105 -7.49 7.37 -2.62
CA VAL A 105 -7.32 8.69 -2.02
C VAL A 105 -6.12 8.69 -1.09
N ALA A 106 -5.27 9.72 -1.21
CA ALA A 106 -4.16 9.96 -0.30
C ALA A 106 -4.02 11.41 0.12
N GLY A 107 -3.45 11.60 1.31
CA GLY A 107 -2.89 12.87 1.74
C GLY A 107 -1.55 13.16 1.07
N ASN A 108 -1.30 14.42 0.76
CA ASN A 108 -0.06 14.85 0.13
C ASN A 108 1.13 14.83 1.11
N GLU A 109 0.85 15.02 2.40
CA GLU A 109 1.82 14.99 3.50
C GLU A 109 1.72 13.69 4.31
N GLU A 110 1.19 12.64 3.69
CA GLU A 110 0.96 11.33 4.30
C GLU A 110 2.14 10.37 4.11
N ARG A 111 2.42 9.57 5.15
CA ARG A 111 3.47 8.55 5.19
C ARG A 111 3.22 7.40 4.21
N LEU A 112 1.95 7.04 4.01
CA LEU A 112 1.47 5.99 3.10
C LEU A 112 1.18 6.50 1.66
N ARG A 113 1.56 7.74 1.35
CA ARG A 113 1.30 8.36 0.04
C ARG A 113 1.90 7.55 -1.11
N ASP A 114 3.17 7.17 -1.00
CA ASP A 114 3.90 6.58 -2.13
C ASP A 114 3.38 5.18 -2.48
N GLU A 115 2.94 4.39 -1.50
CA GLU A 115 2.32 3.09 -1.78
C GLU A 115 0.97 3.26 -2.51
N THR A 116 0.20 4.29 -2.18
CA THR A 116 -1.09 4.56 -2.83
C THR A 116 -0.89 5.02 -4.27
N ILE A 117 0.10 5.88 -4.52
CA ILE A 117 0.52 6.28 -5.87
C ILE A 117 0.91 5.04 -6.68
N TYR A 118 1.78 4.19 -6.11
CA TYR A 118 2.25 3.00 -6.79
C TYR A 118 1.10 2.01 -7.07
N LEU A 119 0.19 1.81 -6.12
CA LEU A 119 -1.00 0.97 -6.27
C LEU A 119 -1.90 1.46 -7.41
N ALA A 120 -2.09 2.78 -7.53
CA ALA A 120 -2.88 3.38 -8.59
C ALA A 120 -2.30 3.07 -9.98
N HIS A 121 -1.00 3.27 -10.15
CA HIS A 121 -0.32 2.98 -11.40
C HIS A 121 -0.26 1.48 -11.71
N ARG A 122 -0.06 0.63 -10.69
CA ARG A 122 -0.07 -0.84 -10.87
C ARG A 122 -1.43 -1.41 -11.24
N SER A 123 -2.51 -0.82 -10.75
CA SER A 123 -3.87 -1.26 -11.12
C SER A 123 -4.24 -0.78 -12.53
N ALA A 124 -3.90 0.46 -12.89
CA ALA A 124 -4.23 1.04 -14.20
C ALA A 124 -3.31 0.59 -15.35
N GLU A 125 -2.05 0.27 -15.06
CA GLU A 125 -1.04 -0.14 -16.05
C GLU A 125 -0.28 -1.39 -15.55
N PRO A 126 -0.95 -2.53 -15.29
CA PRO A 126 -0.36 -3.69 -14.59
C PRO A 126 0.77 -4.37 -15.35
N ALA A 127 0.81 -4.24 -16.68
CA ALA A 127 1.91 -4.77 -17.51
C ALA A 127 3.21 -3.94 -17.39
N LYS A 128 3.08 -2.65 -17.06
CA LYS A 128 4.20 -1.69 -16.97
C LYS A 128 4.74 -1.62 -15.55
N TYR A 129 3.85 -1.48 -14.56
CA TYR A 129 4.24 -1.40 -13.15
C TYR A 129 3.98 -2.75 -12.49
N LYS A 130 5.04 -3.54 -12.34
CA LYS A 130 4.99 -4.89 -11.79
C LYS A 130 5.17 -4.87 -10.27
N GLY A 131 4.88 -6.00 -9.64
CA GLY A 131 5.05 -6.19 -8.20
C GLY A 131 6.52 -6.31 -7.79
N PRO A 132 6.81 -6.84 -6.59
CA PRO A 132 8.17 -7.00 -6.12
C PRO A 132 9.03 -7.79 -7.12
N SER A 133 10.33 -7.49 -7.19
CA SER A 133 11.28 -8.09 -8.14
C SER A 133 11.33 -9.62 -8.08
N TYR A 134 11.17 -10.21 -6.89
CA TYR A 134 11.11 -11.66 -6.67
C TYR A 134 9.80 -12.33 -7.18
N ASN A 135 8.84 -11.54 -7.68
CA ASN A 135 7.66 -12.01 -8.39
C ASN A 135 7.77 -11.86 -9.93
N ALA A 136 8.97 -11.58 -10.46
CA ALA A 136 9.21 -11.50 -11.90
C ALA A 136 8.67 -12.74 -12.65
N GLY A 137 7.98 -12.51 -13.77
CA GLY A 137 7.40 -13.57 -14.61
C GLY A 137 6.06 -14.13 -14.12
N LYS A 138 5.57 -13.73 -12.94
CA LYS A 138 4.25 -14.18 -12.44
C LYS A 138 3.09 -13.45 -13.10
N PHE A 139 3.26 -12.16 -13.43
CA PHE A 139 2.24 -11.36 -14.10
C PHE A 139 1.77 -11.99 -15.41
N GLU A 140 2.70 -12.46 -16.25
CA GLU A 140 2.43 -13.05 -17.56
C GLU A 140 1.61 -14.35 -17.47
N LYS A 141 1.60 -14.99 -16.31
CA LYS A 141 0.81 -16.21 -16.02
C LYS A 141 -0.48 -15.91 -15.27
N SER A 142 -0.64 -14.68 -14.79
CA SER A 142 -1.81 -14.28 -14.02
C SER A 142 -3.05 -14.23 -14.92
N PRO A 143 -4.23 -14.67 -14.47
CA PRO A 143 -5.47 -14.43 -15.20
C PRO A 143 -5.92 -12.95 -15.14
N PHE A 144 -5.31 -12.14 -14.27
CA PHE A 144 -5.74 -10.78 -13.97
C PHE A 144 -4.90 -9.72 -14.70
N GLN A 145 -4.87 -9.72 -16.03
CA GLN A 145 -3.97 -8.85 -16.82
C GLN A 145 -4.63 -7.56 -17.35
N THR A 146 -5.95 -7.46 -17.32
CA THR A 146 -6.68 -6.31 -17.86
C THR A 146 -6.48 -5.08 -16.97
N PRO A 147 -6.14 -3.90 -17.53
CA PRO A 147 -6.13 -2.65 -16.79
C PRO A 147 -7.41 -2.42 -15.99
N THR A 148 -7.24 -2.04 -14.71
CA THR A 148 -8.33 -1.60 -13.84
C THR A 148 -8.65 -0.13 -14.12
N ASN A 149 -9.93 0.25 -14.11
CA ASN A 149 -10.33 1.66 -14.16
C ASN A 149 -10.04 2.30 -12.79
N THR A 150 -9.06 3.20 -12.74
CA THR A 150 -8.53 3.73 -11.48
C THR A 150 -8.54 5.25 -11.49
N THR A 151 -9.25 5.85 -10.54
CA THR A 151 -9.18 7.27 -10.22
C THR A 151 -8.33 7.44 -8.96
N PHE A 152 -7.22 8.15 -9.07
CA PHE A 152 -6.35 8.48 -7.94
C PHE A 152 -6.40 9.97 -7.63
N GLU A 153 -6.53 10.29 -6.35
CA GLU A 153 -6.64 11.65 -5.84
C GLU A 153 -5.68 11.85 -4.67
N ILE A 154 -4.86 12.90 -4.76
CA ILE A 154 -3.94 13.30 -3.70
C ILE A 154 -4.25 14.73 -3.25
N TYR A 155 -4.49 14.91 -1.96
CA TYR A 155 -4.96 16.17 -1.38
C TYR A 155 -3.83 16.94 -0.73
N GLU A 156 -3.60 18.17 -1.18
CA GLU A 156 -2.59 19.09 -0.66
C GLU A 156 -2.66 19.23 0.86
N GLU A 157 -1.49 19.21 1.50
CA GLU A 157 -1.30 19.39 2.95
C GLU A 157 -2.02 18.39 3.86
N MET A 158 -2.73 17.40 3.30
CA MET A 158 -3.49 16.46 4.10
C MET A 158 -2.60 15.32 4.66
N PRO A 159 -2.76 14.95 5.95
CA PRO A 159 -2.10 13.80 6.56
C PRO A 159 -2.86 12.48 6.28
N HIS A 160 -2.41 11.38 6.89
CA HIS A 160 -3.15 10.12 6.84
C HIS A 160 -4.58 10.29 7.34
N ASP A 161 -5.55 9.73 6.61
CA ASP A 161 -6.93 9.66 7.06
C ASP A 161 -7.50 11.03 7.48
N PHE A 162 -7.11 12.08 6.74
CA PHE A 162 -7.57 13.46 6.97
C PHE A 162 -9.10 13.60 6.99
N GLN A 163 -9.83 12.63 6.42
CA GLN A 163 -11.29 12.57 6.43
C GLN A 163 -11.90 12.46 7.84
N PHE A 164 -11.11 12.10 8.86
CA PHE A 164 -11.53 12.12 10.27
C PHE A 164 -11.40 13.49 10.94
N VAL A 165 -10.78 14.46 10.27
CA VAL A 165 -10.53 15.81 10.80
C VAL A 165 -11.33 16.82 9.98
N ASP A 166 -11.78 17.90 10.63
CA ASP A 166 -12.57 18.95 9.98
C ASP A 166 -11.68 19.92 9.19
N TYR A 167 -11.29 19.49 7.99
CA TYR A 167 -10.60 20.31 6.99
C TYR A 167 -11.51 20.61 5.79
N ALA A 168 -11.27 21.70 5.07
CA ALA A 168 -12.00 21.99 3.82
C ALA A 168 -11.91 20.84 2.80
N CYS A 169 -10.72 20.23 2.69
CA CYS A 169 -10.47 19.05 1.86
C CYS A 169 -11.32 17.83 2.28
N THR A 170 -11.70 17.69 3.55
CA THR A 170 -12.51 16.57 4.04
C THR A 170 -13.87 16.55 3.38
N LYS A 171 -14.56 17.69 3.36
CA LYS A 171 -15.85 17.83 2.68
C LYS A 171 -15.74 17.49 1.19
N MET A 172 -14.72 18.04 0.53
CA MET A 172 -14.46 17.78 -0.89
C MET A 172 -14.17 16.29 -1.17
N SER A 173 -13.44 15.61 -0.28
CA SER A 173 -13.17 14.18 -0.39
C SER A 173 -14.44 13.35 -0.29
N TYR A 174 -15.33 13.67 0.65
CA TYR A 174 -16.62 12.98 0.76
C TYR A 174 -17.54 13.24 -0.44
N GLU A 175 -17.61 14.47 -0.94
CA GLU A 175 -18.40 14.80 -2.13
C GLU A 175 -17.96 13.98 -3.34
N ARG A 176 -16.65 13.94 -3.60
CA ARG A 176 -16.07 13.18 -4.72
C ARG A 176 -16.20 11.65 -4.54
N MET A 177 -16.09 11.17 -3.31
CA MET A 177 -16.37 9.76 -2.98
C MET A 177 -17.82 9.40 -3.29
N SER A 178 -18.76 10.26 -2.92
CA SER A 178 -20.19 10.09 -3.24
C SER A 178 -20.44 10.10 -4.74
N GLU A 179 -19.82 11.04 -5.49
CA GLU A 179 -19.89 11.07 -6.95
C GLU A 179 -19.35 9.79 -7.59
N PHE A 180 -18.22 9.28 -7.09
CA PHE A 180 -17.65 8.02 -7.56
C PHE A 180 -18.58 6.85 -7.30
N VAL A 181 -19.11 6.71 -6.07
CA VAL A 181 -20.07 5.65 -5.71
C VAL A 181 -21.28 5.72 -6.62
N ASN A 182 -21.91 6.89 -6.74
CA ASN A 182 -23.07 7.09 -7.61
C ASN A 182 -22.77 6.68 -9.05
N ARG A 183 -21.58 7.02 -9.58
CA ARG A 183 -21.17 6.66 -10.93
C ARG A 183 -21.02 5.14 -11.11
N VAL A 184 -20.34 4.45 -10.20
CA VAL A 184 -20.05 3.01 -10.36
C VAL A 184 -21.23 2.12 -10.00
N THR A 185 -22.21 2.63 -9.25
CA THR A 185 -23.44 1.91 -8.93
C THR A 185 -24.64 2.35 -9.75
N ASN A 186 -24.47 3.26 -10.72
CA ASN A 186 -25.57 3.76 -11.53
C ASN A 186 -26.16 2.63 -12.41
N ILE A 187 -27.48 2.43 -12.31
CA ILE A 187 -28.23 1.41 -13.07
C ILE A 187 -28.12 1.65 -14.58
N LEU A 188 -27.90 2.90 -15.00
CA LEU A 188 -27.75 3.26 -16.41
C LEU A 188 -26.48 2.69 -17.06
N ASN A 189 -25.54 2.14 -16.27
CA ASN A 189 -24.26 1.58 -16.75
C ASN A 189 -23.52 2.52 -17.72
N GLU A 190 -23.53 3.81 -17.42
CA GLU A 190 -22.81 4.81 -18.22
C GLU A 190 -21.31 4.46 -18.28
N PRO A 191 -20.65 4.69 -19.43
CA PRO A 191 -19.22 4.46 -19.53
C PRO A 191 -18.45 5.25 -18.48
N LEU A 192 -17.56 4.57 -17.76
CA LEU A 192 -16.68 5.24 -16.81
C LEU A 192 -15.69 6.14 -17.55
N PRO A 193 -15.33 7.30 -16.96
CA PRO A 193 -14.23 8.10 -17.48
C PRO A 193 -12.92 7.28 -17.45
N PRO A 194 -11.93 7.65 -18.27
CA PRO A 194 -10.63 6.99 -18.23
C PRO A 194 -9.98 7.13 -16.85
N SER A 195 -9.04 6.22 -16.56
CA SER A 195 -8.22 6.32 -15.34
C SER A 195 -7.56 7.70 -15.25
N SER A 196 -7.51 8.28 -14.05
CA SER A 196 -7.04 9.64 -13.83
C SER A 196 -6.19 9.75 -12.56
N TYR A 197 -5.29 10.73 -12.54
CA TYR A 197 -4.36 10.97 -11.44
C TYR A 197 -4.35 12.46 -11.11
N ASN A 198 -5.00 12.84 -10.01
CA ASN A 198 -5.35 14.21 -9.72
C ASN A 198 -4.69 14.68 -8.44
N TYR A 199 -3.89 15.75 -8.53
CA TYR A 199 -3.51 16.56 -7.39
C TYR A 199 -4.59 17.60 -7.14
N ILE A 200 -5.09 17.66 -5.91
CA ILE A 200 -6.17 18.55 -5.49
C ILE A 200 -5.58 19.52 -4.47
N ASN A 201 -5.59 20.81 -4.81
CA ASN A 201 -5.08 21.85 -3.91
C ASN A 201 -6.11 22.19 -2.82
N ILE A 202 -5.72 23.03 -1.85
CA ILE A 202 -6.61 23.44 -0.74
C ILE A 202 -7.89 24.17 -1.18
N LYS A 203 -7.96 24.64 -2.44
CA LYS A 203 -9.16 25.28 -3.03
C LYS A 203 -10.04 24.30 -3.82
N GLY A 204 -9.61 23.04 -3.96
CA GLY A 204 -10.30 22.02 -4.77
C GLY A 204 -10.04 22.09 -6.26
N GLU A 205 -9.01 22.82 -6.69
CA GLU A 205 -8.60 22.85 -8.08
C GLU A 205 -7.78 21.60 -8.41
N LEU A 206 -8.10 20.98 -9.54
CA LEU A 206 -7.42 19.78 -10.03
C LEU A 206 -6.20 20.17 -10.87
N SER A 207 -5.11 19.46 -10.65
CA SER A 207 -3.89 19.54 -11.47
C SER A 207 -3.23 18.17 -11.60
N PRO A 208 -2.29 17.99 -12.54
CA PRO A 208 -1.51 16.75 -12.61
C PRO A 208 -0.67 16.51 -11.35
N LEU A 209 -0.28 15.25 -11.12
CA LEU A 209 0.66 14.92 -10.05
C LEU A 209 1.98 15.69 -10.21
N LYS A 210 2.43 16.31 -9.11
CA LYS A 210 3.74 16.97 -8.99
C LYS A 210 4.89 15.97 -9.20
N GLU A 211 6.06 16.46 -9.62
CA GLU A 211 7.26 15.64 -9.89
C GLU A 211 7.68 14.76 -8.70
N ARG A 212 7.53 15.26 -7.46
CA ARG A 212 7.84 14.47 -6.26
C ARG A 212 7.02 13.17 -6.17
N HIS A 213 5.77 13.18 -6.61
CA HIS A 213 4.88 12.01 -6.59
C HIS A 213 5.30 10.95 -7.61
N LYS A 214 5.97 11.35 -8.69
CA LYS A 214 6.40 10.42 -9.74
C LYS A 214 7.67 9.66 -9.35
N LYS A 215 8.40 10.11 -8.33
CA LYS A 215 9.68 9.49 -7.91
C LYS A 215 9.51 8.02 -7.50
N VAL A 216 8.43 7.67 -6.81
CA VAL A 216 8.15 6.27 -6.40
C VAL A 216 7.98 5.32 -7.58
N LEU A 217 7.60 5.82 -8.77
CA LEU A 217 7.40 4.97 -9.94
C LEU A 217 8.70 4.31 -10.44
N ASN A 218 9.84 4.85 -10.04
CA ASN A 218 11.17 4.28 -10.31
C ASN A 218 11.73 3.48 -9.12
N TRP A 219 10.92 3.21 -8.08
CA TRP A 219 11.36 2.50 -6.88
C TRP A 219 11.38 0.99 -7.12
N GLU A 220 12.57 0.39 -7.02
CA GLU A 220 12.78 -1.04 -7.31
C GLU A 220 12.64 -1.94 -6.07
N ASN A 221 12.62 -1.35 -4.87
CA ASN A 221 12.59 -2.08 -3.60
C ASN A 221 11.18 -2.32 -3.07
N ILE A 222 10.14 -2.18 -3.90
CA ILE A 222 8.76 -2.49 -3.48
C ILE A 222 8.71 -3.93 -2.96
N GLY A 223 8.17 -4.11 -1.75
CA GLY A 223 8.06 -5.41 -1.11
C GLY A 223 9.36 -5.94 -0.51
N ILE A 224 10.42 -5.14 -0.44
CA ILE A 224 11.67 -5.45 0.23
C ILE A 224 11.74 -4.60 1.49
N VAL A 225 11.70 -5.27 2.65
CA VAL A 225 11.82 -4.57 3.95
C VAL A 225 13.13 -3.78 3.98
N PRO A 226 13.09 -2.46 4.28
CA PRO A 226 14.28 -1.64 4.41
C PRO A 226 15.21 -2.19 5.49
N SER A 227 16.51 -2.21 5.23
CA SER A 227 17.49 -2.41 6.29
C SER A 227 17.35 -1.26 7.28
N SER A 228 17.00 -1.53 8.53
CA SER A 228 17.14 -0.52 9.57
C SER A 228 18.60 -0.09 9.56
N ALA A 229 18.89 1.18 9.24
CA ALA A 229 20.19 1.73 9.59
C ALA A 229 20.40 1.45 11.08
N ALA A 230 21.49 0.74 11.37
CA ALA A 230 21.90 0.39 12.73
C ALA A 230 22.20 1.67 13.53
#